data_AF-A0A0N5C1F7-F1
#
_entry.id   AF-A0A0N5C1F7-F1
#
_cell.length_a   1.000
_cell.length_b   1.000
_cell.length_c   1.000
_cell.angle_alpha   90.00
_cell.angle_beta   90.00
_cell.angle_gamma   90.00
#
_symmetry.space_group_name_H-M   'P 1'
#
loop_
_entity.id
_entity.type
_entity.pdbx_description
1 polymer ?
#
loop_
_entity_poly.entity_id
_entity_poly.type
_entity_poly.pdbx_seq_one_letter_code
_entity_poly.pdbx_strand_id
1 'polypeptide(L)'
;MEVRLKIVTLYKEIFDNPSILDDEFNWSEFFLLKYAEKEFNNVLDEVFQNEEKLDKNCFVAQRIIERAIKFIAISENKLHLKNACETLRIIVEYVLSKFPDSQRWEIISNQYSFAIFGAFATKLTALLKEYNEVEDDEKIKNLEAILLIVLKTAVSLVLSSGDIQTNRLIPVFLQPEFCIALQNNIGKNSHYNIECKIWSMKLLCHILTFPFKKQQNPFVTMLSRIGDEKIMLGFREVIIYLTRQYIGNFKKSLESIIDEKNTLFNSLSSPLLSIFSSSTKTSRVIDSDSLVKECIPHVELFMFAKTLISSNKDFITFMMINPPNDNGNNVFVEFLCLSSFIFGIFKGESSVNKKSRALSYNCLYIINQVMEDHYAQNIIVKTRLGRIVPLMRADFQHKPFSIDYSFVNDTTIVEYLVEILTEFSLSHIMKNFPFQHYNITLNIFHIILLRIRSVPITLPNWQKFFQTMVSLVAFITPKLQGDNDEVVSNYCMIFYKLLIVQNFFITHGDKFLPNSESYSFLYYEIVRQKDIYVKLMAIVEDRLQNEKYSLREWFLKIEMLMDNINLIQNYFTNKFEEEGDYVYEDAVLNMITDSLSGMTLGLHAELEIAQPLPSFENNFILEKL
;
A
#
# COMPACT_ATOMS: atom_id res chain seq x y z
N MET A 1 -8.64 -26.75 36.49
CA MET A 1 -7.40 -26.31 37.17
C MET A 1 -6.37 -27.45 37.21
N GLU A 2 -6.78 -28.68 37.56
CA GLU A 2 -5.93 -29.89 37.53
C GLU A 2 -5.30 -30.20 36.15
N VAL A 3 -6.06 -30.12 35.05
CA VAL A 3 -5.55 -30.37 33.68
C VAL A 3 -4.45 -29.37 33.27
N ARG A 4 -4.56 -28.11 33.72
CA ARG A 4 -3.57 -27.05 33.45
C ARG A 4 -2.29 -27.25 34.26
N LEU A 5 -2.41 -27.76 35.49
CA LEU A 5 -1.24 -28.12 36.29
C LEU A 5 -0.49 -29.30 35.66
N LYS A 6 -1.22 -30.31 35.15
CA LYS A 6 -0.63 -31.51 34.53
C LYS A 6 0.23 -31.19 33.30
N ILE A 7 -0.24 -30.37 32.36
CA ILE A 7 0.55 -30.02 31.17
C ILE A 7 1.81 -29.22 31.52
N VAL A 8 1.75 -28.36 32.54
CA VAL A 8 2.92 -27.60 33.01
C VAL A 8 3.94 -28.50 33.68
N THR A 9 3.49 -29.50 34.44
CA THR A 9 4.38 -30.54 35.00
C THR A 9 5.07 -31.33 33.88
N LEU A 10 4.34 -31.72 32.83
CA LEU A 10 4.92 -32.42 31.68
C LEU A 10 5.95 -31.56 30.93
N TYR A 11 5.71 -30.25 30.77
CA TYR A 11 6.71 -29.35 30.18
C TYR A 11 8.02 -29.38 30.97
N LYS A 12 7.97 -29.30 32.31
CA LYS A 12 9.16 -29.34 33.16
C LYS A 12 9.86 -30.70 33.13
N GLU A 13 9.09 -31.77 33.23
CA GLU A 13 9.59 -33.16 33.23
C GLU A 13 10.37 -33.51 31.96
N ILE A 14 9.89 -33.07 30.78
CA ILE A 14 10.54 -33.29 29.49
C ILE A 14 11.93 -32.62 29.42
N PHE A 15 12.09 -31.43 30.00
CA PHE A 15 13.37 -30.71 30.01
C PHE A 15 14.31 -31.16 31.14
N ASP A 16 13.75 -31.58 32.29
CA ASP A 16 14.54 -32.07 33.42
C ASP A 16 15.15 -33.45 33.15
N ASN A 17 14.42 -34.33 32.47
CA ASN A 17 14.83 -35.71 32.17
C ASN A 17 14.71 -36.05 30.66
N PRO A 18 15.66 -35.62 29.81
CA PRO A 18 15.60 -35.85 28.37
C PRO A 18 15.55 -37.32 27.93
N SER A 19 16.04 -38.24 28.77
CA SER A 19 16.02 -39.69 28.50
C SER A 19 14.62 -40.28 28.41
N ILE A 20 13.62 -39.64 29.03
CA ILE A 20 12.20 -40.04 28.95
C ILE A 20 11.67 -39.93 27.52
N LEU A 21 12.31 -39.11 26.66
CA LEU A 21 11.91 -38.94 25.27
C LEU A 21 12.19 -40.18 24.40
N ASP A 22 13.14 -41.02 24.83
CA ASP A 22 13.49 -42.28 24.18
C ASP A 22 12.67 -43.46 24.75
N ASP A 23 12.25 -43.37 26.03
CA ASP A 23 11.43 -44.35 26.75
C ASP A 23 9.93 -44.00 26.70
N GLU A 24 9.21 -44.45 25.66
CA GLU A 24 7.73 -44.44 25.52
C GLU A 24 6.95 -43.26 26.14
N PHE A 25 7.46 -42.02 26.09
CA PHE A 25 6.69 -40.86 26.53
C PHE A 25 5.34 -40.80 25.82
N ASN A 26 4.25 -40.64 26.60
CA ASN A 26 2.90 -40.66 26.05
C ASN A 26 2.55 -39.34 25.34
N TRP A 27 3.09 -39.17 24.14
CA TRP A 27 2.82 -38.01 23.28
C TRP A 27 1.33 -37.85 22.92
N SER A 28 0.56 -38.95 22.92
CA SER A 28 -0.88 -38.87 22.66
C SER A 28 -1.60 -38.13 23.78
N GLU A 29 -1.28 -38.43 25.04
CA GLU A 29 -1.82 -37.71 26.18
C GLU A 29 -1.34 -36.26 26.22
N PHE A 30 -0.06 -36.03 25.90
CA PHE A 30 0.51 -34.68 25.85
C PHE A 30 -0.27 -33.75 24.90
N PHE A 31 -0.61 -34.21 23.68
CA PHE A 31 -1.38 -33.42 22.73
C PHE A 31 -2.90 -33.46 22.95
N LEU A 32 -3.43 -34.30 23.85
CA LEU A 32 -4.82 -34.20 24.32
C LEU A 32 -4.99 -33.02 25.29
N LEU A 33 -3.98 -32.73 26.10
CA LEU A 33 -4.04 -31.68 27.11
C LEU A 33 -4.01 -30.29 26.44
N LYS A 34 -4.84 -29.38 26.95
CA LYS A 34 -4.87 -27.99 26.47
C LYS A 34 -3.52 -27.31 26.74
N TYR A 35 -2.91 -26.77 25.68
CA TYR A 35 -1.65 -26.03 25.78
C TYR A 35 -1.75 -24.84 26.74
N ALA A 36 -0.65 -24.52 27.41
CA ALA A 36 -0.53 -23.44 28.38
C ALA A 36 0.59 -22.47 27.94
N GLU A 37 0.25 -21.53 27.05
CA GLU A 37 1.22 -20.66 26.37
C GLU A 37 2.12 -19.87 27.34
N LYS A 38 1.53 -19.15 28.30
CA LYS A 38 2.30 -18.33 29.25
C LYS A 38 3.24 -19.18 30.10
N GLU A 39 2.72 -20.30 30.60
CA GLU A 39 3.51 -21.21 31.42
C GLU A 39 4.60 -21.91 30.61
N PHE A 40 4.35 -22.26 29.36
CA PHE A 40 5.35 -22.87 28.51
C PHE A 40 6.48 -21.90 28.18
N ASN A 41 6.17 -20.64 27.85
CA ASN A 41 7.17 -19.60 27.68
C ASN A 41 8.02 -19.38 28.93
N ASN A 42 7.41 -19.44 30.13
CA ASN A 42 8.16 -19.35 31.39
C ASN A 42 9.11 -20.54 31.57
N VAL A 43 8.67 -21.77 31.26
CA VAL A 43 9.53 -22.96 31.31
C VAL A 43 10.69 -22.83 30.32
N LEU A 44 10.42 -22.39 29.09
CA LEU A 44 11.47 -22.16 28.09
C LEU A 44 12.47 -21.09 28.58
N ASP A 45 11.99 -19.99 29.19
CA ASP A 45 12.85 -18.96 29.78
C ASP A 45 13.71 -19.49 30.93
N GLU A 46 13.16 -20.33 31.82
CA GLU A 46 13.93 -20.99 32.90
C GLU A 46 15.00 -21.94 32.34
N VAL A 47 14.65 -22.72 31.33
CA VAL A 47 15.50 -23.77 30.74
C VAL A 47 16.66 -23.17 29.94
N PHE A 48 16.39 -22.16 29.12
CA PHE A 48 17.39 -21.57 28.22
C PHE A 48 18.26 -20.50 28.88
N GLN A 49 17.97 -20.08 30.11
CA GLN A 49 18.90 -19.27 30.93
C GLN A 49 20.17 -20.05 31.35
N ASN A 50 20.11 -21.38 31.35
CA ASN A 50 21.23 -22.21 31.78
C ASN A 50 22.10 -22.65 30.57
N GLU A 51 23.17 -21.88 30.31
CA GLU A 51 24.08 -22.10 29.16
C GLU A 51 24.76 -23.48 29.17
N GLU A 52 25.00 -24.08 30.35
CA GLU A 52 25.66 -25.40 30.47
C GLU A 52 24.81 -26.56 29.93
N LYS A 53 23.49 -26.36 29.78
CA LYS A 53 22.54 -27.36 29.27
C LYS A 53 22.05 -27.07 27.86
N LEU A 54 22.63 -26.09 27.15
CA LEU A 54 22.14 -25.61 25.85
C LEU A 54 21.91 -26.76 24.85
N ASP A 55 22.91 -27.61 24.60
CA ASP A 55 22.81 -28.71 23.64
C ASP A 55 21.69 -29.72 23.97
N LYS A 56 21.50 -30.00 25.27
CA LYS A 56 20.43 -30.88 25.76
C LYS A 56 19.06 -30.24 25.55
N ASN A 57 18.94 -28.96 25.85
CA ASN A 57 17.70 -28.20 25.69
C ASN A 57 17.33 -28.06 24.20
N CYS A 58 18.32 -27.86 23.33
CA CYS A 58 18.16 -27.89 21.88
C CYS A 58 17.62 -29.24 21.41
N PHE A 59 18.21 -30.36 21.87
CA PHE A 59 17.72 -31.70 21.52
C PHE A 59 16.25 -31.91 21.94
N VAL A 60 15.90 -31.53 23.16
CA VAL A 60 14.51 -31.63 23.67
C VAL A 60 13.55 -30.79 22.83
N ALA A 61 13.90 -29.53 22.54
CA ALA A 61 13.07 -28.64 21.71
C ALA A 61 12.85 -29.21 20.31
N GLN A 62 13.91 -29.70 19.66
CA GLN A 62 13.83 -30.36 18.35
C GLN A 62 12.91 -31.60 18.40
N ARG A 63 12.96 -32.40 19.46
CA ARG A 63 12.09 -33.57 19.62
C ARG A 63 10.62 -33.19 19.78
N ILE A 64 10.32 -32.13 20.55
CA ILE A 64 8.94 -31.64 20.68
C ILE A 64 8.43 -31.13 19.32
N ILE A 65 9.25 -30.40 18.55
CA ILE A 65 8.92 -29.93 17.20
C ILE A 65 8.64 -31.12 16.27
N GLU A 66 9.54 -32.12 16.24
CA GLU A 66 9.39 -33.33 15.44
C GLU A 66 8.08 -34.07 15.77
N ARG A 67 7.78 -34.24 17.05
CA ARG A 67 6.59 -34.94 17.51
C ARG A 67 5.33 -34.15 17.22
N ALA A 68 5.33 -32.83 17.42
CA ALA A 68 4.22 -31.97 17.03
C ALA A 68 3.90 -32.11 15.54
N ILE A 69 4.91 -32.07 14.66
CA ILE A 69 4.70 -32.22 13.22
C ILE A 69 4.22 -33.62 12.85
N LYS A 70 4.76 -34.68 13.48
CA LYS A 70 4.27 -36.05 13.28
C LYS A 70 2.80 -36.20 13.67
N PHE A 71 2.39 -35.63 14.81
CA PHE A 71 0.98 -35.63 15.22
C PHE A 71 0.10 -34.79 14.30
N ILE A 72 0.61 -33.68 13.76
CA ILE A 72 -0.11 -32.90 12.74
C ILE A 72 -0.31 -33.71 11.46
N ALA A 73 0.71 -34.46 11.02
CA ALA A 73 0.64 -35.27 9.81
C ALA A 73 -0.32 -36.46 9.95
N ILE A 74 -0.30 -37.15 11.10
CA ILE A 74 -0.99 -38.44 11.29
C ILE A 74 -2.36 -38.29 11.96
N SER A 75 -2.55 -37.33 12.87
CA SER A 75 -3.74 -37.32 13.71
C SER A 75 -4.98 -36.83 12.97
N GLU A 76 -6.09 -37.54 13.15
CA GLU A 76 -7.43 -37.13 12.70
C GLU A 76 -8.22 -36.39 13.79
N ASN A 77 -7.74 -36.42 15.03
CA ASN A 77 -8.42 -35.76 16.15
C ASN A 77 -8.12 -34.25 16.14
N LYS A 78 -9.20 -33.44 16.05
CA LYS A 78 -9.13 -31.97 16.07
C LYS A 78 -8.37 -31.40 17.27
N LEU A 79 -8.51 -32.02 18.44
CA LEU A 79 -7.88 -31.55 19.67
C LEU A 79 -6.36 -31.78 19.63
N HIS A 80 -5.92 -32.96 19.18
CA HIS A 80 -4.51 -33.24 18.94
C HIS A 80 -3.90 -32.26 17.93
N LEU A 81 -4.58 -32.09 16.78
CA LEU A 81 -4.13 -31.18 15.72
C LEU A 81 -3.97 -29.76 16.25
N LYS A 82 -4.98 -29.25 16.96
CA LYS A 82 -4.95 -27.90 17.54
C LYS A 82 -3.80 -27.73 18.52
N ASN A 83 -3.69 -28.61 19.51
CA ASN A 83 -2.67 -28.48 20.54
C ASN A 83 -1.26 -28.70 19.99
N ALA A 84 -1.08 -29.58 19.01
CA ALA A 84 0.20 -29.78 18.33
C ALA A 84 0.60 -28.55 17.50
N CYS A 85 -0.33 -27.98 16.73
CA CYS A 85 -0.14 -26.74 15.96
C CYS A 85 0.22 -25.54 16.86
N GLU A 86 -0.46 -25.39 17.99
CA GLU A 86 -0.21 -24.30 18.95
C GLU A 86 1.12 -24.50 19.69
N THR A 87 1.44 -25.75 20.08
CA THR A 87 2.74 -26.07 20.72
C THR A 87 3.91 -25.80 19.77
N LEU A 88 3.78 -26.21 18.50
CA LEU A 88 4.75 -25.91 17.45
C LEU A 88 4.93 -24.39 17.28
N ARG A 89 3.81 -23.65 17.25
CA ARG A 89 3.83 -22.19 17.13
C ARG A 89 4.59 -21.55 18.28
N ILE A 90 4.28 -21.93 19.52
CA ILE A 90 4.88 -21.34 20.74
C ILE A 90 6.39 -21.54 20.76
N ILE A 91 6.89 -22.75 20.52
CA ILE A 91 8.34 -23.03 20.56
C ILE A 91 9.06 -22.22 19.48
N VAL A 92 8.53 -22.23 18.26
CA VAL A 92 9.15 -21.51 17.15
C VAL A 92 9.16 -20.02 17.49
N GLU A 93 8.01 -19.41 17.81
CA GLU A 93 7.90 -17.99 18.17
C GLU A 93 8.83 -17.59 19.34
N TYR A 94 8.92 -18.44 20.36
CA TYR A 94 9.84 -18.26 21.49
C TYR A 94 11.29 -18.16 21.03
N VAL A 95 11.77 -19.17 20.28
CA VAL A 95 13.17 -19.24 19.81
C VAL A 95 13.53 -17.99 19.00
N LEU A 96 12.62 -17.52 18.17
CA LEU A 96 12.84 -16.39 17.29
C LEU A 96 12.87 -15.06 18.04
N SER A 97 12.13 -14.97 19.15
CA SER A 97 12.09 -13.77 19.98
C SER A 97 13.34 -13.61 20.86
N LYS A 98 14.02 -14.70 21.22
CA LYS A 98 15.10 -14.71 22.22
C LYS A 98 16.50 -14.92 21.63
N PHE A 99 16.63 -15.64 20.51
CA PHE A 99 17.94 -16.07 19.98
C PHE A 99 18.36 -15.32 18.70
N PRO A 100 19.68 -15.15 18.44
CA PRO A 100 20.21 -14.62 17.20
C PRO A 100 20.09 -15.61 16.03
N ASP A 101 20.10 -15.11 14.78
CA ASP A 101 19.88 -15.90 13.56
C ASP A 101 20.78 -17.14 13.39
N SER A 102 22.02 -17.08 13.88
CA SER A 102 22.95 -18.21 13.83
C SER A 102 22.48 -19.40 14.68
N GLN A 103 21.86 -19.13 15.83
CA GLN A 103 21.45 -20.14 16.82
C GLN A 103 19.99 -20.60 16.66
N ARG A 104 19.12 -19.77 16.05
CA ARG A 104 17.69 -20.10 15.85
C ARG A 104 17.49 -21.46 15.19
N TRP A 105 18.25 -21.74 14.13
CA TRP A 105 18.11 -22.97 13.37
C TRP A 105 18.69 -24.18 14.09
N GLU A 106 19.72 -24.00 14.92
CA GLU A 106 20.26 -25.08 15.76
C GLU A 106 19.24 -25.55 16.80
N ILE A 107 18.38 -24.65 17.29
CA ILE A 107 17.31 -24.99 18.23
C ILE A 107 16.09 -25.57 17.51
N ILE A 108 15.73 -25.04 16.33
CA ILE A 108 14.53 -25.46 15.58
C ILE A 108 14.74 -26.78 14.81
N SER A 109 15.95 -27.01 14.28
CA SER A 109 16.18 -28.05 13.29
C SER A 109 17.59 -28.66 13.33
N ASN A 110 17.65 -29.98 13.41
CA ASN A 110 18.82 -30.78 13.03
C ASN A 110 18.82 -31.07 11.50
N GLN A 111 19.90 -31.64 10.96
CA GLN A 111 20.01 -31.96 9.52
C GLN A 111 18.87 -32.82 8.95
N TYR A 112 18.12 -33.55 9.78
CA TYR A 112 17.00 -34.43 9.39
C TYR A 112 15.61 -33.75 9.42
N SER A 113 15.46 -32.56 10.00
CA SER A 113 14.14 -31.95 10.25
C SER A 113 13.51 -31.27 9.04
N PHE A 114 14.28 -30.95 8.00
CA PHE A 114 13.71 -30.46 6.74
C PHE A 114 12.72 -31.46 6.10
N ALA A 115 13.00 -32.77 6.22
CA ALA A 115 12.07 -33.81 5.76
C ALA A 115 10.76 -33.83 6.58
N ILE A 116 10.85 -33.54 7.88
CA ILE A 116 9.71 -33.49 8.79
C ILE A 116 8.82 -32.27 8.47
N PHE A 117 9.40 -31.10 8.25
CA PHE A 117 8.64 -29.94 7.75
C PHE A 117 8.04 -30.22 6.36
N GLY A 118 8.69 -31.03 5.52
CA GLY A 118 8.11 -31.55 4.28
C GLY A 118 6.81 -32.32 4.52
N ALA A 119 6.75 -33.16 5.54
CA ALA A 119 5.51 -33.87 5.91
C ALA A 119 4.39 -32.92 6.37
N PHE A 120 4.72 -31.82 7.05
CA PHE A 120 3.75 -30.76 7.38
C PHE A 120 3.19 -30.12 6.11
N ALA A 121 4.05 -29.73 5.17
CA ALA A 121 3.63 -29.15 3.90
C ALA A 121 2.75 -30.12 3.10
N THR A 122 3.12 -31.41 3.04
CA THR A 122 2.31 -32.45 2.38
C THR A 122 0.94 -32.61 3.03
N LYS A 123 0.85 -32.61 4.37
CA LYS A 123 -0.43 -32.67 5.09
C LYS A 123 -1.30 -31.45 4.80
N LEU A 124 -0.73 -30.25 4.80
CA LEU A 124 -1.47 -29.03 4.47
C LEU A 124 -1.95 -29.06 3.01
N THR A 125 -1.12 -29.52 2.06
CA THR A 125 -1.53 -29.73 0.66
C THR A 125 -2.71 -30.70 0.56
N ALA A 126 -2.68 -31.82 1.30
CA ALA A 126 -3.76 -32.80 1.32
C ALA A 126 -5.06 -32.20 1.90
N LEU A 127 -4.98 -31.47 3.02
CA LEU A 127 -6.14 -30.79 3.62
C LEU A 127 -6.74 -29.73 2.69
N LEU A 128 -5.91 -28.98 1.97
CA LEU A 128 -6.38 -28.01 0.98
C LEU A 128 -7.10 -28.71 -0.17
N LYS A 129 -6.55 -29.81 -0.71
CA LYS A 129 -7.19 -30.61 -1.78
C LYS A 129 -8.54 -31.16 -1.32
N GLU A 130 -8.57 -31.81 -0.15
CA GLU A 130 -9.80 -32.34 0.45
C GLU A 130 -10.83 -31.23 0.65
N TYR A 131 -10.42 -30.11 1.26
CA TYR A 131 -11.33 -28.99 1.46
C TYR A 131 -11.85 -28.41 0.15
N ASN A 132 -11.07 -28.40 -0.93
CA ASN A 132 -11.50 -27.88 -2.22
C ASN A 132 -12.50 -28.81 -2.92
N GLU A 133 -12.44 -30.12 -2.68
CA GLU A 133 -13.28 -31.14 -3.31
C GLU A 133 -14.58 -31.45 -2.54
N VAL A 134 -14.61 -31.19 -1.22
CA VAL A 134 -15.79 -31.52 -0.40
C VAL A 134 -16.95 -30.54 -0.66
N GLU A 135 -18.13 -31.13 -0.92
CA GLU A 135 -19.42 -30.47 -1.13
C GLU A 135 -20.41 -30.61 0.05
N ASP A 136 -20.11 -31.45 1.04
CA ASP A 136 -20.96 -31.72 2.22
C ASP A 136 -20.76 -30.67 3.32
N ASP A 137 -21.80 -29.87 3.61
CA ASP A 137 -21.76 -28.72 4.53
C ASP A 137 -21.26 -29.05 5.95
N GLU A 138 -21.61 -30.20 6.53
CA GLU A 138 -21.16 -30.56 7.88
C GLU A 138 -19.68 -30.94 7.90
N LYS A 139 -19.24 -31.66 6.86
CA LYS A 139 -17.82 -32.01 6.69
C LYS A 139 -16.99 -30.76 6.40
N ILE A 140 -17.50 -29.82 5.62
CA ILE A 140 -16.84 -28.54 5.31
C ILE A 140 -16.57 -27.77 6.59
N LYS A 141 -17.57 -27.55 7.46
CA LYS A 141 -17.36 -26.84 8.73
C LYS A 141 -16.28 -27.49 9.61
N ASN A 142 -16.24 -28.82 9.62
CA ASN A 142 -15.27 -29.58 10.39
C ASN A 142 -13.85 -29.45 9.82
N LEU A 143 -13.69 -29.57 8.50
CA LEU A 143 -12.42 -29.42 7.78
C LEU A 143 -11.94 -27.97 7.79
N GLU A 144 -12.85 -27.01 7.68
CA GLU A 144 -12.57 -25.57 7.73
C GLU A 144 -11.87 -25.19 9.03
N ALA A 145 -12.42 -25.61 10.17
CA ALA A 145 -11.82 -25.34 11.47
C ALA A 145 -10.41 -25.93 11.60
N ILE A 146 -10.18 -27.13 11.06
CA ILE A 146 -8.86 -27.77 11.05
C ILE A 146 -7.91 -27.01 10.11
N LEU A 147 -8.34 -26.75 8.88
CA LEU A 147 -7.55 -26.07 7.85
C LEU A 147 -7.13 -24.69 8.33
N LEU A 148 -8.04 -23.93 8.96
CA LEU A 148 -7.75 -22.61 9.51
C LEU A 148 -6.64 -22.65 10.56
N ILE A 149 -6.64 -23.65 11.45
CA ILE A 149 -5.58 -23.85 12.44
C ILE A 149 -4.24 -24.12 11.74
N VAL A 150 -4.22 -25.04 10.78
CA VAL A 150 -2.98 -25.42 10.08
C VAL A 150 -2.45 -24.28 9.22
N LEU A 151 -3.31 -23.50 8.54
CA LEU A 151 -2.94 -22.30 7.79
C LEU A 151 -2.37 -21.21 8.69
N LYS A 152 -2.98 -20.94 9.84
CA LYS A 152 -2.46 -19.98 10.84
C LYS A 152 -1.08 -20.40 11.33
N THR A 153 -0.87 -21.69 11.61
CA THR A 153 0.44 -22.23 11.95
C THR A 153 1.43 -22.06 10.80
N ALA A 154 1.06 -22.40 9.56
CA ALA A 154 1.93 -22.25 8.40
C ALA A 154 2.38 -20.80 8.19
N VAL A 155 1.46 -19.84 8.29
CA VAL A 155 1.78 -18.40 8.20
C VAL A 155 2.71 -17.97 9.34
N SER A 156 2.45 -18.39 10.58
CA SER A 156 3.36 -18.10 11.70
C SER A 156 4.76 -18.67 11.45
N LEU A 157 4.88 -19.91 10.96
CA LEU A 157 6.17 -20.55 10.61
C LEU A 157 6.92 -19.81 9.50
N VAL A 158 6.22 -19.31 8.48
CA VAL A 158 6.83 -18.54 7.39
C VAL A 158 7.26 -17.13 7.84
N LEU A 159 6.52 -16.52 8.76
CA LEU A 159 6.85 -15.21 9.36
C LEU A 159 7.90 -15.28 10.47
N SER A 160 8.27 -16.49 10.84
CA SER A 160 8.93 -16.79 12.09
C SER A 160 10.36 -16.19 12.16
N SER A 161 11.16 -16.30 11.09
CA SER A 161 12.54 -15.77 11.02
C SER A 161 12.67 -14.24 11.14
N GLY A 162 11.57 -13.48 11.16
CA GLY A 162 11.57 -12.02 11.24
C GLY A 162 11.93 -11.34 9.92
N ASP A 163 12.92 -11.89 9.19
CA ASP A 163 13.18 -11.58 7.78
C ASP A 163 12.77 -12.78 6.92
N ILE A 164 11.83 -12.55 6.01
CA ILE A 164 11.35 -13.56 5.05
C ILE A 164 12.50 -14.06 4.17
N GLN A 165 13.48 -13.21 3.84
CA GLN A 165 14.57 -13.58 2.93
C GLN A 165 15.52 -14.64 3.51
N THR A 166 15.61 -14.74 4.84
CA THR A 166 16.49 -15.69 5.53
C THR A 166 15.76 -16.95 5.99
N ASN A 167 14.44 -17.03 5.78
CA ASN A 167 13.66 -18.16 6.26
C ASN A 167 13.97 -19.44 5.47
N ARG A 168 14.60 -20.41 6.14
CA ARG A 168 14.93 -21.72 5.57
C ARG A 168 13.72 -22.65 5.40
N LEU A 169 12.56 -22.32 5.99
CA LEU A 169 11.33 -23.12 5.88
C LEU A 169 10.53 -22.83 4.61
N ILE A 170 10.66 -21.64 4.01
CA ILE A 170 9.90 -21.29 2.80
C ILE A 170 10.12 -22.28 1.65
N PRO A 171 11.36 -22.73 1.36
CA PRO A 171 11.61 -23.74 0.34
C PRO A 171 10.83 -25.04 0.49
N VAL A 172 10.44 -25.42 1.72
CA VAL A 172 9.66 -26.64 1.99
C VAL A 172 8.27 -26.55 1.36
N PHE A 173 7.70 -25.35 1.26
CA PHE A 173 6.39 -25.10 0.67
C PHE A 173 6.42 -24.92 -0.85
N LEU A 174 7.59 -24.89 -1.50
CA LEU A 174 7.72 -24.65 -2.96
C LEU A 174 7.37 -25.89 -3.81
N GLN A 175 6.35 -26.63 -3.42
CA GLN A 175 5.82 -27.74 -4.21
C GLN A 175 4.77 -27.20 -5.19
N PRO A 176 4.81 -27.55 -6.50
CA PRO A 176 3.82 -27.07 -7.47
C PRO A 176 2.38 -27.40 -7.08
N GLU A 177 2.16 -28.60 -6.54
CA GLU A 177 0.85 -29.06 -6.08
C GLU A 177 0.29 -28.23 -4.92
N PHE A 178 1.18 -27.73 -4.05
CA PHE A 178 0.80 -26.86 -2.94
C PHE A 178 0.32 -25.50 -3.45
N CYS A 179 1.02 -24.93 -4.45
CA CYS A 179 0.60 -23.68 -5.09
C CYS A 179 -0.79 -23.80 -5.71
N ILE A 180 -1.04 -24.88 -6.48
CA ILE A 180 -2.36 -25.16 -7.09
C ILE A 180 -3.43 -25.28 -6.01
N ALA A 181 -3.16 -26.05 -4.96
CA ALA A 181 -4.14 -26.28 -3.89
C ALA A 181 -4.49 -24.97 -3.15
N LEU A 182 -3.52 -24.08 -2.91
CA LEU A 182 -3.75 -22.75 -2.35
C LEU A 182 -4.56 -21.84 -3.28
N GLN A 183 -4.22 -21.79 -4.56
CA GLN A 183 -4.92 -20.98 -5.54
C GLN A 183 -6.38 -21.43 -5.71
N ASN A 184 -6.62 -22.73 -5.79
CA ASN A 184 -7.96 -23.32 -5.84
C ASN A 184 -8.76 -23.06 -4.56
N ASN A 185 -8.10 -23.02 -3.40
CA ASN A 185 -8.74 -22.67 -2.14
C ASN A 185 -9.26 -21.23 -2.14
N ILE A 186 -8.47 -20.30 -2.68
CA ILE A 186 -8.88 -18.90 -2.81
C ILE A 186 -10.00 -18.77 -3.87
N GLY A 187 -9.92 -19.53 -4.96
CA GLY A 187 -10.94 -19.60 -6.02
C GLY A 187 -12.21 -20.39 -5.68
N LYS A 188 -12.34 -20.98 -4.49
CA LYS A 188 -13.54 -21.74 -4.10
C LYS A 188 -14.75 -20.78 -4.02
N ASN A 189 -15.95 -21.25 -4.40
CA ASN A 189 -17.18 -20.43 -4.50
C ASN A 189 -17.47 -19.56 -3.25
N SER A 190 -18.15 -18.43 -3.44
CA SER A 190 -18.36 -17.36 -2.44
C SER A 190 -19.25 -17.69 -1.23
N HIS A 191 -19.90 -18.86 -1.19
CA HIS A 191 -20.73 -19.28 -0.06
C HIS A 191 -19.92 -19.82 1.14
N TYR A 192 -18.59 -19.92 1.01
CA TYR A 192 -17.70 -20.44 2.04
C TYR A 192 -17.05 -19.33 2.87
N ASN A 193 -16.57 -19.67 4.08
CA ASN A 193 -15.96 -18.71 4.99
C ASN A 193 -14.75 -17.99 4.35
N ILE A 194 -14.83 -16.66 4.31
CA ILE A 194 -13.79 -15.76 3.79
C ILE A 194 -12.48 -15.88 4.58
N GLU A 195 -12.52 -16.31 5.84
CA GLU A 195 -11.34 -16.39 6.71
C GLU A 195 -10.28 -17.35 6.14
N CYS A 196 -10.67 -18.54 5.67
CA CYS A 196 -9.73 -19.48 5.05
C CYS A 196 -9.06 -18.87 3.81
N LYS A 197 -9.83 -18.16 2.96
CA LYS A 197 -9.28 -17.50 1.77
C LYS A 197 -8.27 -16.41 2.14
N ILE A 198 -8.55 -15.63 3.19
CA ILE A 198 -7.63 -14.59 3.71
C ILE A 198 -6.31 -15.23 4.17
N TRP A 199 -6.36 -16.30 4.95
CA TRP A 199 -5.14 -16.97 5.44
C TRP A 199 -4.36 -17.66 4.32
N SER A 200 -5.05 -18.26 3.34
CA SER A 200 -4.42 -18.79 2.12
C SER A 200 -3.74 -17.68 1.30
N MET A 201 -4.38 -16.53 1.14
CA MET A 201 -3.80 -15.35 0.48
C MET A 201 -2.55 -14.86 1.22
N LYS A 202 -2.58 -14.80 2.55
CA LYS A 202 -1.40 -14.39 3.36
C LYS A 202 -0.23 -15.33 3.14
N LEU A 203 -0.47 -16.64 3.22
CA LEU A 203 0.56 -17.64 3.03
C LEU A 203 1.15 -17.55 1.62
N LEU A 204 0.29 -17.43 0.61
CA LEU A 204 0.70 -17.23 -0.78
C LEU A 204 1.52 -15.94 -0.96
N CYS A 205 1.08 -14.83 -0.37
CA CYS A 205 1.79 -13.55 -0.42
C CYS A 205 3.22 -13.68 0.12
N HIS A 206 3.39 -14.24 1.32
CA HIS A 206 4.71 -14.39 1.95
C HIS A 206 5.63 -15.30 1.13
N ILE A 207 5.10 -16.38 0.55
CA ILE A 207 5.85 -17.26 -0.34
C ILE A 207 6.25 -16.53 -1.62
N LEU A 208 5.34 -15.76 -2.24
CA LEU A 208 5.63 -15.01 -3.47
C LEU A 208 6.71 -13.95 -3.26
N THR A 209 6.73 -13.29 -2.10
CA THR A 209 7.71 -12.25 -1.76
C THR A 209 9.11 -12.79 -1.46
N PHE A 210 9.28 -14.11 -1.33
CA PHE A 210 10.58 -14.71 -1.07
C PHE A 210 11.53 -14.57 -2.27
N PRO A 211 12.68 -13.86 -2.13
CA PRO A 211 13.61 -13.66 -3.21
C PRO A 211 14.56 -14.85 -3.37
N PHE A 212 14.83 -15.27 -4.61
CA PHE A 212 15.88 -16.24 -4.90
C PHE A 212 17.10 -15.51 -5.45
N LYS A 213 18.29 -15.82 -4.90
CA LYS A 213 19.56 -15.16 -5.28
C LYS A 213 19.95 -15.31 -6.76
N LYS A 214 19.37 -16.27 -7.49
CA LYS A 214 19.77 -16.62 -8.86
C LYS A 214 18.61 -16.86 -9.84
N GLN A 215 17.37 -16.97 -9.37
CA GLN A 215 16.21 -17.34 -10.19
C GLN A 215 14.98 -16.52 -9.78
N GLN A 216 13.94 -16.50 -10.61
CA GLN A 216 12.64 -15.97 -10.18
C GLN A 216 11.90 -17.04 -9.37
N ASN A 217 11.06 -16.59 -8.45
CA ASN A 217 10.23 -17.47 -7.65
C ASN A 217 9.31 -18.31 -8.55
N PRO A 218 9.31 -19.66 -8.45
CA PRO A 218 8.48 -20.50 -9.30
C PRO A 218 6.98 -20.22 -9.15
N PHE A 219 6.54 -19.75 -7.98
CA PHE A 219 5.14 -19.40 -7.74
C PHE A 219 4.74 -18.11 -8.46
N VAL A 220 5.68 -17.18 -8.68
CA VAL A 220 5.44 -15.97 -9.50
C VAL A 220 5.24 -16.36 -10.96
N THR A 221 6.08 -17.26 -11.48
CA THR A 221 5.92 -17.82 -12.85
C THR A 221 4.62 -18.61 -12.99
N MET A 222 4.16 -19.25 -11.92
CA MET A 222 2.89 -19.94 -11.93
C MET A 222 1.72 -18.97 -11.91
N LEU A 223 1.81 -17.90 -11.10
CA LEU A 223 0.82 -16.83 -11.00
C LEU A 223 0.61 -16.11 -12.34
N SER A 224 1.68 -15.86 -13.09
CA SER A 224 1.62 -15.23 -14.41
C SER A 224 0.95 -16.09 -15.49
N ARG A 225 0.83 -17.40 -15.26
CA ARG A 225 0.19 -18.35 -16.18
C ARG A 225 -1.26 -18.68 -15.82
N ILE A 226 -1.77 -18.17 -14.70
CA ILE A 226 -3.16 -18.43 -14.30
C ILE A 226 -4.08 -17.70 -15.26
N GLY A 227 -4.92 -18.47 -15.96
CA GLY A 227 -6.05 -17.97 -16.75
C GLY A 227 -7.41 -18.46 -16.24
N ASP A 228 -7.46 -19.15 -15.10
CA ASP A 228 -8.73 -19.63 -14.53
C ASP A 228 -9.52 -18.47 -13.92
N GLU A 229 -10.69 -18.20 -14.52
CA GLU A 229 -11.62 -17.15 -14.10
C GLU A 229 -12.06 -17.31 -12.64
N LYS A 230 -12.26 -18.55 -12.16
CA LYS A 230 -12.72 -18.80 -10.78
C LYS A 230 -11.67 -18.37 -9.76
N ILE A 231 -10.40 -18.64 -10.04
CA ILE A 231 -9.28 -18.24 -9.18
C ILE A 231 -9.15 -16.71 -9.16
N MET A 232 -9.26 -16.06 -10.32
CA MET A 232 -9.22 -14.60 -10.42
C MET A 232 -10.38 -13.93 -9.68
N LEU A 233 -11.60 -14.48 -9.79
CA LEU A 233 -12.76 -14.02 -9.03
C LEU A 233 -12.59 -14.25 -7.52
N GLY A 234 -11.93 -15.34 -7.11
CA GLY A 234 -11.56 -15.58 -5.71
C GLY A 234 -10.56 -14.56 -5.17
N PHE A 235 -9.51 -14.21 -5.94
CA PHE A 235 -8.59 -13.13 -5.57
C PHE A 235 -9.32 -11.80 -5.46
N ARG A 236 -10.20 -11.49 -6.42
CA ARG A 236 -11.06 -10.30 -6.42
C ARG A 236 -11.91 -10.24 -5.16
N GLU A 237 -12.56 -11.34 -4.77
CA GLU A 237 -13.43 -11.44 -3.60
C GLU A 237 -12.68 -11.14 -2.29
N VAL A 238 -11.48 -11.70 -2.10
CA VAL A 238 -10.65 -11.44 -0.91
C VAL A 238 -10.23 -9.98 -0.85
N ILE A 239 -9.75 -9.43 -1.97
CA ILE A 239 -9.28 -8.04 -2.04
C ILE A 239 -10.42 -7.08 -1.75
N ILE A 240 -11.57 -7.23 -2.42
CA ILE A 240 -12.71 -6.32 -2.23
C ILE A 240 -13.28 -6.42 -0.81
N TYR A 241 -13.32 -7.62 -0.23
CA TYR A 241 -13.79 -7.82 1.15
C TYR A 241 -12.90 -7.07 2.15
N LEU A 242 -11.57 -7.27 2.08
CA LEU A 242 -10.62 -6.61 2.97
C LEU A 242 -10.62 -5.09 2.77
N THR A 243 -10.67 -4.62 1.52
CA THR A 243 -10.73 -3.18 1.23
C THR A 243 -11.98 -2.54 1.85
N ARG A 244 -13.16 -3.14 1.67
CA ARG A 244 -14.41 -2.64 2.27
C ARG A 244 -14.37 -2.69 3.80
N GLN A 245 -13.80 -3.75 4.38
CA GLN A 245 -13.61 -3.85 5.83
C GLN A 245 -12.73 -2.71 6.36
N TYR A 246 -11.60 -2.42 5.70
CA TYR A 246 -10.67 -1.37 6.12
C TYR A 246 -11.27 0.02 5.99
N ILE A 247 -11.98 0.29 4.90
CA ILE A 247 -12.74 1.55 4.74
C ILE A 247 -13.75 1.71 5.89
N GLY A 248 -14.47 0.65 6.24
CA GLY A 248 -15.40 0.65 7.35
C GLY A 248 -14.73 0.95 8.70
N ASN A 249 -13.55 0.36 8.95
CA ASN A 249 -12.76 0.65 10.16
C ASN A 249 -12.30 2.11 10.18
N PHE A 250 -11.73 2.62 9.08
CA PHE A 250 -11.29 4.00 8.98
C PHE A 250 -12.42 4.99 9.22
N LYS A 251 -13.59 4.78 8.61
CA LYS A 251 -14.77 5.65 8.83
C LYS A 251 -15.15 5.69 10.30
N LYS A 252 -15.30 4.53 10.95
CA LYS A 252 -15.69 4.45 12.37
C LYS A 252 -14.67 5.14 13.27
N SER A 253 -13.38 4.88 13.08
CA SER A 253 -12.32 5.46 13.93
C SER A 253 -12.13 6.96 13.65
N LEU A 254 -12.37 7.45 12.43
CA LEU A 254 -12.28 8.88 12.11
C LEU A 254 -13.53 9.66 12.55
N GLU A 255 -14.73 9.09 12.38
CA GLU A 255 -15.99 9.68 12.84
C GLU A 255 -16.00 9.83 14.37
N SER A 256 -15.48 8.84 15.12
CA SER A 256 -15.34 8.96 16.58
C SER A 256 -14.38 10.09 16.98
N ILE A 257 -13.26 10.26 16.27
CA ILE A 257 -12.32 11.37 16.51
C ILE A 257 -12.98 12.73 16.21
N ILE A 258 -13.80 12.81 15.16
CA ILE A 258 -14.53 14.05 14.80
C ILE A 258 -15.56 14.38 15.89
N ASP A 259 -16.33 13.39 16.34
CA ASP A 259 -17.36 13.57 17.37
C ASP A 259 -16.76 13.97 18.74
N GLU A 260 -15.62 13.39 19.13
CA GLU A 260 -14.86 13.80 20.33
C GLU A 260 -14.43 15.27 20.26
N LYS A 261 -13.93 15.73 19.10
CA LYS A 261 -13.55 17.14 18.93
C LYS A 261 -14.76 18.05 19.11
N ASN A 262 -15.89 17.72 18.48
CA ASN A 262 -17.11 18.53 18.53
C ASN A 262 -17.70 18.60 19.94
N THR A 263 -17.69 17.50 20.70
CA THR A 263 -18.15 17.48 22.10
C THR A 263 -17.25 18.28 23.03
N LEU A 264 -15.92 18.22 22.85
CA LEU A 264 -14.98 19.05 23.63
C LEU A 264 -15.19 20.55 23.39
N PHE A 265 -15.41 20.98 22.15
CA PHE A 265 -15.71 22.38 21.83
C PHE A 265 -17.07 22.83 22.40
N ASN A 266 -18.09 21.99 22.34
CA ASN A 266 -19.41 22.32 22.88
C ASN A 266 -19.43 22.39 24.42
N SER A 267 -18.59 21.60 25.10
CA SER A 267 -18.45 21.63 26.57
C SER A 267 -17.71 22.86 27.12
N LEU A 268 -17.01 23.62 26.27
CA LEU A 268 -16.26 24.83 26.63
C LEU A 268 -17.00 26.14 26.32
N SER A 269 -18.31 26.10 26.08
CA SER A 269 -19.19 27.25 25.78
C SER A 269 -19.47 28.17 26.98
N SER A 270 -18.45 28.46 27.79
CA SER A 270 -18.38 29.64 28.65
C SER A 270 -17.80 30.80 27.83
N PRO A 271 -18.58 31.87 27.53
CA PRO A 271 -18.16 32.98 26.67
C PRO A 271 -16.93 33.77 27.16
N LEU A 272 -16.40 33.47 28.35
CA LEU A 272 -15.26 34.14 28.96
C LEU A 272 -13.92 33.41 28.78
N LEU A 273 -13.92 32.14 28.36
CA LEU A 273 -12.70 31.32 28.24
C LEU A 273 -12.06 31.30 26.85
N SER A 274 -12.78 31.73 25.80
CA SER A 274 -12.28 31.80 24.43
C SER A 274 -11.33 32.99 24.19
N ILE A 275 -11.37 34.02 25.03
CA ILE A 275 -10.48 35.19 24.96
C ILE A 275 -9.11 34.91 25.60
N PHE A 276 -9.03 33.95 26.54
CA PHE A 276 -7.80 33.65 27.28
C PHE A 276 -7.04 32.41 26.79
N SER A 277 -7.55 31.67 25.80
CA SER A 277 -6.81 30.55 25.20
C SER A 277 -5.91 31.01 24.05
N SER A 278 -4.97 31.91 24.34
CA SER A 278 -3.78 32.13 23.52
C SER A 278 -2.69 31.10 23.85
N SER A 279 -3.08 29.84 24.04
CA SER A 279 -2.18 28.71 24.11
C SER A 279 -2.51 27.79 22.96
N THR A 280 -1.50 27.60 22.12
CA THR A 280 -1.34 26.55 21.12
C THR A 280 -1.87 25.20 21.62
N LYS A 281 -3.19 24.97 21.47
CA LYS A 281 -3.75 23.63 21.62
C LYS A 281 -3.34 22.86 20.38
N THR A 282 -2.21 22.19 20.50
CA THR A 282 -1.84 21.02 19.72
C THR A 282 -3.11 20.22 19.49
N SER A 283 -3.62 20.24 18.26
CA SER A 283 -4.55 19.21 17.80
C SER A 283 -3.94 17.88 18.23
N ARG A 284 -4.73 16.97 18.82
CA ARG A 284 -4.25 15.60 19.02
C ARG A 284 -3.76 15.15 17.65
N VAL A 285 -2.43 15.09 17.50
CA VAL A 285 -1.78 14.70 16.26
C VAL A 285 -2.23 13.26 16.08
N ILE A 286 -3.06 13.00 15.07
CA ILE A 286 -3.46 11.63 14.74
C ILE A 286 -2.17 10.82 14.64
N ASP A 287 -1.98 9.86 15.53
CA ASP A 287 -0.85 8.95 15.45
C ASP A 287 -1.15 7.99 14.30
N SER A 288 -0.56 8.30 13.15
CA SER A 288 -0.81 7.63 11.88
C SER A 288 -0.53 6.14 11.96
N ASP A 289 0.53 5.74 12.66
CA ASP A 289 0.92 4.33 12.71
C ASP A 289 0.03 3.54 13.67
N SER A 290 -0.49 4.17 14.74
CA SER A 290 -1.51 3.55 15.60
C SER A 290 -2.83 3.30 14.86
N LEU A 291 -3.29 4.28 14.09
CA LEU A 291 -4.53 4.20 13.33
C LEU A 291 -4.43 3.18 12.19
N VAL A 292 -3.28 3.10 11.52
CA VAL A 292 -2.98 2.06 10.53
C VAL A 292 -3.06 0.67 11.16
N LYS A 293 -2.45 0.48 12.35
CA LYS A 293 -2.44 -0.81 13.03
C LYS A 293 -3.85 -1.26 13.42
N GLU A 294 -4.71 -0.33 13.81
CA GLU A 294 -6.11 -0.60 14.15
C GLU A 294 -6.95 -0.90 12.89
N CYS A 295 -6.82 -0.08 11.85
CA CYS A 295 -7.69 -0.13 10.69
C CYS A 295 -7.28 -1.19 9.66
N ILE A 296 -5.98 -1.52 9.57
CA ILE A 296 -5.39 -2.41 8.57
C ILE A 296 -4.71 -3.61 9.27
N PRO A 297 -5.50 -4.63 9.68
CA PRO A 297 -4.97 -5.83 10.32
C PRO A 297 -4.14 -6.73 9.39
N HIS A 298 -4.36 -6.68 8.07
CA HIS A 298 -3.63 -7.49 7.09
C HIS A 298 -3.04 -6.60 5.99
N VAL A 299 -1.83 -6.09 6.24
CA VAL A 299 -1.07 -5.30 5.28
C VAL A 299 -0.58 -6.13 4.09
N GLU A 300 -0.59 -7.47 4.21
CA GLU A 300 -0.31 -8.39 3.11
C GLU A 300 -1.22 -8.14 1.90
N LEU A 301 -2.41 -7.55 2.10
CA LEU A 301 -3.30 -7.13 1.02
C LEU A 301 -2.58 -6.31 -0.05
N PHE A 302 -1.80 -5.29 0.36
CA PHE A 302 -1.15 -4.37 -0.56
C PHE A 302 0.02 -5.04 -1.29
N MET A 303 0.77 -5.88 -0.59
CA MET A 303 1.87 -6.64 -1.18
C MET A 303 1.34 -7.68 -2.16
N PHE A 304 0.29 -8.41 -1.78
CA PHE A 304 -0.37 -9.39 -2.62
C PHE A 304 -0.95 -8.75 -3.88
N ALA A 305 -1.72 -7.67 -3.73
CA ALA A 305 -2.30 -6.94 -4.87
C ALA A 305 -1.22 -6.41 -5.82
N LYS A 306 -0.14 -5.83 -5.27
CA LYS A 306 1.02 -5.37 -6.04
C LYS A 306 1.65 -6.51 -6.84
N THR A 307 1.99 -7.63 -6.19
CA THR A 307 2.61 -8.78 -6.84
C THR A 307 1.68 -9.45 -7.85
N LEU A 308 0.38 -9.51 -7.55
CA LEU A 308 -0.63 -10.08 -8.45
C LEU A 308 -0.72 -9.29 -9.75
N ILE A 309 -0.86 -7.97 -9.67
CA ILE A 309 -0.95 -7.09 -10.85
C ILE A 309 0.36 -7.08 -11.64
N SER A 310 1.50 -7.04 -10.96
CA SER A 310 2.81 -7.03 -11.63
C SER A 310 3.12 -8.35 -12.35
N SER A 311 2.61 -9.46 -11.82
CA SER A 311 2.87 -10.80 -12.37
C SER A 311 1.82 -11.22 -13.40
N ASN A 312 0.56 -10.81 -13.22
CA ASN A 312 -0.55 -11.19 -14.07
C ASN A 312 -1.44 -9.97 -14.37
N LYS A 313 -1.21 -9.37 -15.55
CA LYS A 313 -1.94 -8.17 -15.99
C LYS A 313 -3.42 -8.43 -16.24
N ASP A 314 -3.84 -9.67 -16.51
CA ASP A 314 -5.25 -10.00 -16.72
C ASP A 314 -6.08 -9.71 -15.48
N PHE A 315 -5.48 -9.78 -14.29
CA PHE A 315 -6.16 -9.43 -13.04
C PHE A 315 -6.65 -7.97 -12.99
N ILE A 316 -5.99 -7.05 -13.72
CA ILE A 316 -6.43 -5.66 -13.83
C ILE A 316 -7.87 -5.60 -14.36
N THR A 317 -8.21 -6.43 -15.35
CA THR A 317 -9.57 -6.54 -15.89
C THR A 317 -10.59 -6.93 -14.80
N PHE A 318 -10.24 -7.88 -13.94
CA PHE A 318 -11.08 -8.31 -12.82
C PHE A 318 -11.25 -7.25 -11.73
N MET A 319 -10.28 -6.33 -11.58
CA MET A 319 -10.43 -5.18 -10.69
C MET A 319 -11.45 -4.15 -11.21
N MET A 320 -11.60 -4.05 -12.53
CA MET A 320 -12.48 -3.07 -13.17
C MET A 320 -13.92 -3.54 -13.30
N ILE A 321 -14.14 -4.86 -13.36
CA ILE A 321 -15.45 -5.46 -13.58
C ILE A 321 -16.18 -5.71 -12.24
N ASN A 322 -17.51 -5.50 -12.28
CA ASN A 322 -18.41 -5.98 -11.25
C ASN A 322 -19.14 -7.24 -11.74
N PRO A 323 -19.06 -8.37 -11.01
CA PRO A 323 -19.90 -9.51 -11.30
C PRO A 323 -21.37 -9.13 -11.09
N PRO A 324 -22.32 -9.77 -11.79
CA PRO A 324 -23.74 -9.38 -11.79
C PRO A 324 -24.40 -9.42 -10.40
N ASN A 325 -23.80 -10.14 -9.45
CA ASN A 325 -24.31 -10.28 -8.08
C ASN A 325 -23.77 -9.21 -7.10
N ASP A 326 -22.79 -8.39 -7.51
CA ASP A 326 -22.17 -7.35 -6.67
C ASP A 326 -22.67 -5.97 -7.09
N ASN A 327 -23.70 -5.48 -6.40
CA ASN A 327 -24.26 -4.15 -6.64
C ASN A 327 -23.36 -3.00 -6.15
N GLY A 328 -22.20 -3.30 -5.56
CA GLY A 328 -21.27 -2.31 -5.02
C GLY A 328 -20.34 -1.69 -6.07
N ASN A 329 -19.41 -0.86 -5.61
CA ASN A 329 -18.37 -0.34 -6.50
C ASN A 329 -17.39 -1.46 -6.89
N ASN A 330 -16.73 -1.30 -8.04
CA ASN A 330 -15.67 -2.21 -8.45
C ASN A 330 -14.46 -2.13 -7.52
N VAL A 331 -13.60 -3.15 -7.60
CA VAL A 331 -12.45 -3.27 -6.69
C VAL A 331 -11.54 -2.05 -6.80
N PHE A 332 -11.34 -1.54 -8.02
CA PHE A 332 -10.50 -0.38 -8.23
C PHE A 332 -11.03 0.88 -7.53
N VAL A 333 -12.33 1.18 -7.64
CA VAL A 333 -12.95 2.34 -6.96
C VAL A 333 -12.91 2.19 -5.44
N GLU A 334 -13.20 1.00 -4.90
CA GLU A 334 -13.05 0.74 -3.47
C GLU A 334 -11.57 0.93 -3.03
N PHE A 335 -10.62 0.45 -3.84
CA PHE A 335 -9.19 0.61 -3.58
C PHE A 335 -8.75 2.08 -3.63
N LEU A 336 -9.29 2.89 -4.54
CA LEU A 336 -9.06 4.35 -4.58
C LEU A 336 -9.59 5.02 -3.31
N CYS A 337 -10.78 4.62 -2.84
CA CYS A 337 -11.34 5.12 -1.59
C CYS A 337 -10.42 4.80 -0.41
N LEU A 338 -9.97 3.55 -0.28
CA LEU A 338 -9.00 3.15 0.75
C LEU A 338 -7.67 3.93 0.63
N SER A 339 -7.18 4.13 -0.60
CA SER A 339 -5.97 4.91 -0.87
C SER A 339 -6.12 6.35 -0.38
N SER A 340 -7.31 6.97 -0.54
CA SER A 340 -7.58 8.32 -0.05
C SER A 340 -7.42 8.43 1.48
N PHE A 341 -7.91 7.43 2.23
CA PHE A 341 -7.72 7.39 3.69
C PHE A 341 -6.25 7.24 4.06
N ILE A 342 -5.52 6.35 3.38
CA ILE A 342 -4.09 6.12 3.63
C ILE A 342 -3.26 7.36 3.29
N PHE A 343 -3.61 8.09 2.24
CA PHE A 343 -2.98 9.36 1.88
C PHE A 343 -3.27 10.45 2.92
N GLY A 344 -4.50 10.55 3.42
CA GLY A 344 -4.87 11.56 4.42
C GLY A 344 -4.17 11.38 5.78
N ILE A 345 -3.78 10.16 6.14
CA ILE A 345 -3.04 9.87 7.39
C ILE A 345 -1.52 9.95 7.22
N PHE A 346 -1.00 9.88 5.99
CA PHE A 346 0.43 9.93 5.73
C PHE A 346 0.96 11.35 6.02
N LYS A 347 2.07 11.46 6.75
CA LYS A 347 2.66 12.75 7.15
C LYS A 347 4.12 12.92 6.70
N GLY A 348 4.46 12.41 5.52
CA GLY A 348 5.78 12.58 4.90
C GLY A 348 6.86 11.61 5.38
N GLU A 349 8.12 11.94 5.04
CA GLU A 349 9.28 11.05 5.23
C GLU A 349 9.83 10.97 6.67
N SER A 350 9.04 11.25 7.70
CA SER A 350 9.52 11.13 9.08
C SER A 350 9.86 9.68 9.46
N SER A 351 10.90 9.49 10.28
CA SER A 351 11.33 8.16 10.75
C SER A 351 10.27 7.42 11.59
N VAL A 352 9.29 8.15 12.10
CA VAL A 352 8.17 7.64 12.92
C VAL A 352 7.08 6.99 12.07
N ASN A 353 6.98 7.33 10.78
CA ASN A 353 5.85 6.96 9.91
C ASN A 353 6.20 5.89 8.87
N LYS A 354 7.03 4.91 9.25
CA LYS A 354 7.52 3.90 8.30
C LYS A 354 6.38 3.09 7.69
N LYS A 355 5.37 2.72 8.50
CA LYS A 355 4.24 1.86 8.05
C LYS A 355 3.32 2.63 7.11
N SER A 356 2.87 3.81 7.50
CA SER A 356 2.02 4.66 6.66
C SER A 356 2.72 5.08 5.34
N ARG A 357 4.03 5.37 5.37
CA ARG A 357 4.85 5.62 4.16
C ARG A 357 4.85 4.43 3.19
N ALA A 358 5.03 3.22 3.72
CA ALA A 358 5.03 1.98 2.93
C ALA A 358 3.70 1.79 2.17
N LEU A 359 2.61 1.94 2.91
CA LEU A 359 1.27 1.69 2.41
C LEU A 359 0.88 2.72 1.38
N SER A 360 1.14 4.01 1.64
CA SER A 360 0.86 5.07 0.67
C SER A 360 1.65 4.88 -0.62
N TYR A 361 2.92 4.46 -0.53
CA TYR A 361 3.73 4.15 -1.70
C TYR A 361 3.14 2.97 -2.50
N ASN A 362 2.79 1.86 -1.83
CA ASN A 362 2.19 0.70 -2.50
C ASN A 362 0.84 1.03 -3.15
N CYS A 363 0.03 1.92 -2.54
CA CYS A 363 -1.20 2.40 -3.15
C CYS A 363 -0.93 3.13 -4.47
N LEU A 364 0.00 4.09 -4.48
CA LEU A 364 0.39 4.81 -5.70
C LEU A 364 0.96 3.87 -6.77
N TYR A 365 1.78 2.89 -6.37
CA TYR A 365 2.33 1.91 -7.29
C TYR A 365 1.25 1.05 -7.94
N ILE A 366 0.29 0.54 -7.17
CA ILE A 366 -0.85 -0.24 -7.68
C ILE A 366 -1.68 0.61 -8.65
N ILE A 367 -1.99 1.86 -8.28
CA ILE A 367 -2.73 2.78 -9.14
C ILE A 367 -1.96 3.01 -10.44
N ASN A 368 -0.65 3.25 -10.38
CA ASN A 368 0.17 3.44 -11.57
C ASN A 368 0.16 2.20 -12.48
N GLN A 369 0.29 0.99 -11.93
CA GLN A 369 0.24 -0.25 -12.72
C GLN A 369 -1.11 -0.45 -13.40
N VAL A 370 -2.23 -0.12 -12.73
CA VAL A 370 -3.56 -0.13 -13.35
C VAL A 370 -3.65 0.93 -14.46
N MET A 371 -3.10 2.12 -14.23
CA MET A 371 -3.10 3.20 -15.21
C MET A 371 -2.20 2.92 -16.42
N GLU A 372 -1.19 2.07 -16.32
CA GLU A 372 -0.38 1.63 -17.48
C GLU A 372 -1.14 0.71 -18.44
N ASP A 373 -2.22 0.07 -17.98
CA ASP A 373 -3.04 -0.81 -18.80
C ASP A 373 -4.08 -0.03 -19.63
N HIS A 374 -4.05 -0.23 -20.95
CA HIS A 374 -4.92 0.50 -21.88
C HIS A 374 -6.41 0.15 -21.71
N TYR A 375 -6.74 -1.09 -21.32
CA TYR A 375 -8.13 -1.47 -21.10
C TYR A 375 -8.69 -0.79 -19.85
N ALA A 376 -7.93 -0.79 -18.75
CA ALA A 376 -8.25 -0.09 -17.52
C ALA A 376 -8.43 1.41 -17.75
N GLN A 377 -7.51 2.06 -18.47
CA GLN A 377 -7.62 3.48 -18.84
C GLN A 377 -8.96 3.79 -19.53
N ASN A 378 -9.41 2.94 -20.45
CA ASN A 378 -10.68 3.11 -21.15
C ASN A 378 -11.88 3.08 -20.21
N ILE A 379 -11.88 2.16 -19.23
CA ILE A 379 -12.94 2.04 -18.24
C ILE A 379 -12.93 3.25 -17.31
N ILE A 380 -11.77 3.62 -16.77
CA ILE A 380 -11.61 4.73 -15.80
C ILE A 380 -12.15 6.04 -16.36
N VAL A 381 -11.86 6.30 -17.62
CA VAL A 381 -12.22 7.54 -18.28
C VAL A 381 -13.72 7.56 -18.63
N LYS A 382 -14.33 6.43 -19.04
CA LYS A 382 -15.74 6.40 -19.48
C LYS A 382 -16.76 6.07 -18.39
N THR A 383 -16.34 5.41 -17.31
CA THR A 383 -17.27 4.84 -16.32
C THR A 383 -17.56 5.86 -15.22
N ARG A 384 -18.84 5.98 -14.88
CA ARG A 384 -19.31 6.78 -13.75
C ARG A 384 -19.36 5.96 -12.47
N LEU A 385 -19.26 6.63 -11.32
CA LEU A 385 -19.40 5.99 -10.03
C LEU A 385 -20.80 5.40 -9.87
N GLY A 386 -20.90 4.17 -9.36
CA GLY A 386 -22.20 3.52 -9.13
C GLY A 386 -22.86 3.91 -7.81
N ARG A 387 -22.06 4.43 -6.87
CA ARG A 387 -22.47 4.82 -5.50
C ARG A 387 -21.62 5.98 -5.01
N ILE A 388 -22.04 6.56 -3.89
CA ILE A 388 -21.26 7.57 -3.17
C ILE A 388 -19.91 6.98 -2.73
N VAL A 389 -18.82 7.63 -3.13
CA VAL A 389 -17.46 7.24 -2.74
C VAL A 389 -16.85 8.33 -1.86
N PRO A 390 -16.60 8.05 -0.56
CA PRO A 390 -16.02 9.04 0.32
C PRO A 390 -14.56 9.31 -0.04
N LEU A 391 -14.14 10.55 0.20
CA LEU A 391 -12.75 10.99 0.07
C LEU A 391 -12.29 11.62 1.38
N MET A 392 -11.17 11.17 1.91
CA MET A 392 -10.57 11.81 3.09
C MET A 392 -9.84 13.09 2.69
N ARG A 393 -10.27 14.23 3.23
CA ARG A 393 -9.57 15.51 3.14
C ARG A 393 -8.57 15.60 4.29
N ALA A 394 -7.31 15.85 3.97
CA ALA A 394 -6.25 15.88 4.96
C ALA A 394 -6.37 17.08 5.92
N ASP A 395 -5.76 16.96 7.09
CA ASP A 395 -5.69 18.02 8.09
C ASP A 395 -4.68 19.10 7.65
N PHE A 396 -5.09 20.36 7.60
CA PHE A 396 -4.21 21.51 7.41
C PHE A 396 -4.20 22.37 8.68
N GLN A 397 -3.17 23.22 8.83
CA GLN A 397 -3.04 24.11 10.01
C GLN A 397 -4.30 24.94 10.33
N HIS A 398 -5.13 25.24 9.32
CA HIS A 398 -6.35 26.04 9.44
C HIS A 398 -7.62 25.32 8.97
N LYS A 399 -7.53 24.05 8.57
CA LYS A 399 -8.66 23.26 8.09
C LYS A 399 -8.61 21.87 8.71
N PRO A 400 -9.52 21.53 9.65
CA PRO A 400 -9.56 20.20 10.22
C PRO A 400 -9.80 19.16 9.13
N PHE A 401 -9.25 17.96 9.31
CA PHE A 401 -9.57 16.83 8.44
C PHE A 401 -11.08 16.60 8.36
N SER A 402 -11.57 16.15 7.20
CA SER A 402 -12.98 15.83 6.99
C SER A 402 -13.15 14.68 6.01
N ILE A 403 -14.33 14.04 6.04
CA ILE A 403 -14.71 13.02 5.05
C ILE A 403 -15.70 13.67 4.09
N ASP A 404 -15.29 13.78 2.83
CA ASP A 404 -16.06 14.37 1.75
C ASP A 404 -16.90 13.30 1.07
N TYR A 405 -18.22 13.50 1.08
CA TYR A 405 -19.22 12.61 0.48
C TYR A 405 -19.85 13.20 -0.80
N SER A 406 -19.24 14.25 -1.38
CA SER A 406 -19.76 14.94 -2.57
C SER A 406 -19.67 14.13 -3.87
N PHE A 407 -18.83 13.09 -3.93
CA PHE A 407 -18.67 12.25 -5.10
C PHE A 407 -19.82 11.26 -5.22
N VAL A 408 -20.78 11.60 -6.10
CA VAL A 408 -22.04 10.89 -6.34
C VAL A 408 -22.06 10.26 -7.73
N ASN A 409 -23.18 9.63 -8.10
CA ASN A 409 -23.32 8.77 -9.28
C ASN A 409 -23.00 9.42 -10.64
N ASP A 410 -22.90 10.74 -10.72
CA ASP A 410 -22.56 11.45 -11.95
C ASP A 410 -21.06 11.67 -12.14
N THR A 411 -20.27 11.55 -11.08
CA THR A 411 -18.81 11.71 -11.14
C THR A 411 -18.19 10.54 -11.90
N THR A 412 -17.24 10.84 -12.80
CA THR A 412 -16.44 9.80 -13.46
C THR A 412 -15.34 9.24 -12.55
N ILE A 413 -14.87 8.01 -12.79
CA ILE A 413 -13.75 7.44 -12.01
C ILE A 413 -12.49 8.30 -12.20
N VAL A 414 -12.26 8.84 -13.39
CA VAL A 414 -11.11 9.73 -13.67
C VAL A 414 -11.18 11.03 -12.87
N GLU A 415 -12.36 11.65 -12.73
CA GLU A 415 -12.54 12.83 -11.87
C GLU A 415 -12.19 12.53 -10.41
N TYR A 416 -12.68 11.42 -9.88
CA TYR A 416 -12.38 11.00 -8.51
C TYR A 416 -10.89 10.72 -8.31
N LEU A 417 -10.24 10.05 -9.28
CA LEU A 417 -8.80 9.78 -9.26
C LEU A 417 -7.98 11.07 -9.29
N VAL A 418 -8.30 12.01 -10.19
CA VAL A 418 -7.63 13.32 -10.26
C VAL A 418 -7.80 14.08 -8.94
N GLU A 419 -8.99 14.04 -8.35
CA GLU A 419 -9.23 14.70 -7.06
C GLU A 419 -8.37 14.10 -5.93
N ILE A 420 -8.30 12.76 -5.80
CA ILE A 420 -7.48 12.10 -4.77
C ILE A 420 -6.02 12.53 -4.90
N LEU A 421 -5.48 12.48 -6.11
CA LEU A 421 -4.08 12.83 -6.37
C LEU A 421 -3.82 14.32 -6.17
N THR A 422 -4.79 15.18 -6.51
CA THR A 422 -4.72 16.64 -6.27
C THR A 422 -4.71 16.93 -4.77
N GLU A 423 -5.60 16.28 -4.01
CA GLU A 423 -5.63 16.41 -2.56
C GLU A 423 -4.32 15.94 -1.93
N PHE A 424 -3.77 14.80 -2.38
CA PHE A 424 -2.46 14.32 -1.96
C PHE A 424 -1.36 15.36 -2.24
N SER A 425 -1.30 15.89 -3.47
CA SER A 425 -0.30 16.90 -3.86
C SER A 425 -0.44 18.19 -3.05
N LEU A 426 -1.65 18.61 -2.70
CA LEU A 426 -1.86 19.81 -1.89
C LEU A 426 -1.47 19.57 -0.42
N SER A 427 -1.88 18.45 0.16
CA SER A 427 -1.64 18.17 1.59
C SER A 427 -0.21 17.77 1.91
N HIS A 428 0.58 17.37 0.91
CA HIS A 428 1.96 16.92 1.08
C HIS A 428 3.00 17.94 0.61
N ILE A 429 2.65 19.22 0.54
CA ILE A 429 3.61 20.33 0.42
C ILE A 429 4.21 20.57 1.81
N MET A 430 5.27 19.84 2.14
CA MET A 430 5.83 19.81 3.49
C MET A 430 7.36 19.80 3.51
N LYS A 431 7.94 20.12 4.68
CA LYS A 431 9.39 20.19 4.87
C LYS A 431 10.12 18.89 4.51
N ASN A 432 9.57 17.75 4.91
CA ASN A 432 10.07 16.41 4.56
C ASN A 432 9.38 15.93 3.29
N PHE A 433 9.78 16.51 2.16
CA PHE A 433 9.13 16.32 0.87
C PHE A 433 9.21 14.86 0.38
N PRO A 434 8.09 14.18 0.09
CA PRO A 434 8.08 12.78 -0.29
C PRO A 434 8.39 12.59 -1.79
N PHE A 435 9.67 12.72 -2.17
CA PHE A 435 10.12 12.67 -3.57
C PHE A 435 9.62 11.43 -4.33
N GLN A 436 9.72 10.25 -3.72
CA GLN A 436 9.32 8.99 -4.35
C GLN A 436 7.82 8.96 -4.68
N HIS A 437 6.98 9.49 -3.80
CA HIS A 437 5.54 9.57 -4.00
C HIS A 437 5.18 10.56 -5.10
N TYR A 438 5.76 11.77 -5.08
CA TYR A 438 5.53 12.77 -6.14
C TYR A 438 5.96 12.29 -7.51
N ASN A 439 7.05 11.51 -7.59
CA ASN A 439 7.51 10.93 -8.85
C ASN A 439 6.43 10.05 -9.51
N ILE A 440 5.70 9.26 -8.70
CA ILE A 440 4.62 8.40 -9.17
C ILE A 440 3.35 9.22 -9.41
N THR A 441 2.99 10.13 -8.51
CA THR A 441 1.79 10.98 -8.65
C THR A 441 1.81 11.79 -9.94
N LEU A 442 2.94 12.45 -10.25
CA LEU A 442 3.09 13.21 -11.50
C LEU A 442 3.09 12.30 -12.74
N ASN A 443 3.63 11.08 -12.62
CA ASN A 443 3.55 10.09 -13.70
C ASN A 443 2.11 9.67 -13.99
N ILE A 444 1.33 9.39 -12.93
CA ILE A 444 -0.09 9.05 -13.06
C ILE A 444 -0.85 10.22 -13.69
N PHE A 445 -0.60 11.46 -13.28
CA PHE A 445 -1.22 12.63 -13.91
C PHE A 445 -0.91 12.71 -15.40
N HIS A 446 0.35 12.54 -15.80
CA HIS A 446 0.71 12.55 -17.22
C HIS A 446 0.01 11.44 -18.01
N ILE A 447 -0.07 10.23 -17.47
CA ILE A 447 -0.81 9.11 -18.10
C ILE A 447 -2.30 9.44 -18.25
N ILE A 448 -2.93 10.01 -17.21
CA ILE A 448 -4.34 10.44 -17.26
C ILE A 448 -4.52 11.49 -18.35
N LEU A 449 -3.66 12.52 -18.38
CA LEU A 449 -3.72 13.62 -19.33
C LEU A 449 -3.58 13.13 -20.79
N LEU A 450 -2.62 12.24 -21.04
CA LEU A 450 -2.47 11.56 -22.34
C LEU A 450 -3.74 10.84 -22.77
N ARG A 451 -4.42 10.19 -21.82
CA ARG A 451 -5.65 9.46 -22.12
C ARG A 451 -6.83 10.39 -22.38
N ILE A 452 -7.07 11.39 -21.53
CA ILE A 452 -8.20 12.32 -21.71
C ILE A 452 -8.02 13.20 -22.95
N ARG A 453 -6.79 13.52 -23.38
CA ARG A 453 -6.57 14.20 -24.66
C ARG A 453 -7.16 13.43 -25.85
N SER A 454 -7.17 12.10 -25.76
CA SER A 454 -7.62 11.21 -26.83
C SER A 454 -9.10 10.84 -26.75
N VAL A 455 -9.83 11.30 -25.73
CA VAL A 455 -11.23 10.92 -25.46
C VAL A 455 -12.04 12.17 -25.12
N PRO A 456 -13.28 12.34 -25.63
CA PRO A 456 -14.06 13.56 -25.39
C PRO A 456 -14.64 13.62 -23.97
N ILE A 457 -13.80 13.93 -22.97
CA ILE A 457 -14.19 14.10 -21.56
C ILE A 457 -13.65 15.41 -21.04
N THR A 458 -14.51 16.11 -20.31
CA THR A 458 -14.19 17.36 -19.63
C THR A 458 -13.74 17.08 -18.21
N LEU A 459 -12.69 17.77 -17.75
CA LEU A 459 -12.23 17.72 -16.37
C LEU A 459 -12.85 18.89 -15.56
N PRO A 460 -13.90 18.67 -14.74
CA PRO A 460 -14.56 19.75 -14.00
C PRO A 460 -13.66 20.41 -12.94
N ASN A 461 -12.84 19.63 -12.22
CA ASN A 461 -12.01 20.14 -11.13
C ASN A 461 -10.63 20.67 -11.58
N TRP A 462 -10.51 21.07 -12.85
CA TRP A 462 -9.25 21.45 -13.46
C TRP A 462 -8.58 22.67 -12.79
N GLN A 463 -9.36 23.63 -12.29
CA GLN A 463 -8.84 24.84 -11.66
C GLN A 463 -8.08 24.50 -10.38
N LYS A 464 -8.70 23.71 -9.49
CA LYS A 464 -8.06 23.24 -8.24
C LYS A 464 -6.80 22.43 -8.55
N PHE A 465 -6.87 21.57 -9.56
CA PHE A 465 -5.72 20.81 -10.03
C PHE A 465 -4.57 21.74 -10.46
N PHE A 466 -4.84 22.70 -11.36
CA PHE A 466 -3.83 23.59 -11.90
C PHE A 466 -3.22 24.50 -10.82
N GLN A 467 -4.05 25.06 -9.94
CA GLN A 467 -3.59 25.86 -8.79
C GLN A 467 -2.71 25.05 -7.83
N THR A 468 -2.99 23.76 -7.65
CA THR A 468 -2.13 22.86 -6.86
C THR A 468 -0.77 22.68 -7.53
N MET A 469 -0.73 22.54 -8.86
CA MET A 469 0.53 22.49 -9.62
C MET A 469 1.32 23.80 -9.50
N VAL A 470 0.67 24.96 -9.60
CA VAL A 470 1.31 26.27 -9.38
C VAL A 470 1.85 26.40 -7.96
N SER A 471 1.11 25.93 -6.96
CA SER A 471 1.57 25.92 -5.56
C SER A 471 2.80 25.04 -5.36
N LEU A 472 2.89 23.91 -6.07
CA LEU A 472 4.09 23.07 -6.08
C LEU A 472 5.27 23.78 -6.76
N VAL A 473 5.03 24.52 -7.86
CA VAL A 473 6.08 25.33 -8.49
C VAL A 473 6.62 26.33 -7.47
N ALA A 474 5.75 27.12 -6.86
CA ALA A 474 6.14 28.12 -5.85
C ALA A 474 6.92 27.51 -4.67
N PHE A 475 6.54 26.30 -4.24
CA PHE A 475 7.22 25.59 -3.16
C PHE A 475 8.62 25.09 -3.56
N ILE A 476 8.78 24.54 -4.78
CA ILE A 476 10.03 23.92 -5.23
C ILE A 476 11.04 24.98 -5.72
N THR A 477 10.61 26.07 -6.35
CA THR A 477 11.49 27.13 -6.89
C THR A 477 12.63 27.53 -5.93
N PRO A 478 12.37 27.93 -4.66
CA PRO A 478 13.45 28.32 -3.75
C PRO A 478 14.38 27.15 -3.35
N LYS A 479 13.97 25.89 -3.54
CA LYS A 479 14.79 24.70 -3.23
C LYS A 479 15.83 24.40 -4.30
N LEU A 480 15.67 24.92 -5.52
CA LEU A 480 16.63 24.76 -6.61
C LEU A 480 17.94 25.54 -6.37
N GLN A 481 17.92 26.53 -5.47
CA GLN A 481 19.09 27.27 -5.01
C GLN A 481 19.88 26.57 -3.89
N GLY A 482 19.47 25.37 -3.46
CA GLY A 482 20.16 24.65 -2.38
C GLY A 482 21.60 24.27 -2.73
N ASP A 483 22.42 24.05 -1.69
CA ASP A 483 23.84 23.68 -1.84
C ASP A 483 24.08 22.17 -1.95
N ASN A 484 23.06 21.35 -1.66
CA ASN A 484 23.16 19.89 -1.73
C ASN A 484 22.68 19.39 -3.11
N ASP A 485 23.62 19.09 -3.99
CA ASP A 485 23.35 18.63 -5.37
C ASP A 485 22.44 17.39 -5.43
N GLU A 486 22.53 16.44 -4.48
CA GLU A 486 21.66 15.26 -4.49
C GLU A 486 20.20 15.64 -4.26
N VAL A 487 19.97 16.52 -3.27
CA VAL A 487 18.62 17.01 -2.95
C VAL A 487 18.08 17.90 -4.06
N VAL A 488 18.93 18.78 -4.63
CA VAL A 488 18.55 19.64 -5.75
C VAL A 488 18.20 18.80 -6.99
N SER A 489 18.98 17.76 -7.30
CA SER A 489 18.69 16.82 -8.39
C SER A 489 17.31 16.17 -8.25
N ASN A 490 16.95 15.72 -7.04
CA ASN A 490 15.62 15.18 -6.76
C ASN A 490 14.51 16.22 -6.97
N TYR A 491 14.71 17.47 -6.54
CA TYR A 491 13.77 18.55 -6.82
C TYR A 491 13.67 18.84 -8.33
N CYS A 492 14.78 18.91 -9.06
CA CYS A 492 14.80 19.12 -10.50
C CYS A 492 14.00 18.04 -11.24
N MET A 493 14.14 16.77 -10.87
CA MET A 493 13.39 15.67 -11.48
C MET A 493 11.88 15.84 -11.30
N ILE A 494 11.43 16.16 -10.08
CA ILE A 494 10.01 16.40 -9.79
C ILE A 494 9.51 17.64 -10.53
N PHE A 495 10.32 18.70 -10.54
CA PHE A 495 9.99 19.97 -11.19
C PHE A 495 9.85 19.82 -12.70
N TYR A 496 10.74 19.06 -13.34
CA TYR A 496 10.66 18.73 -14.75
C TYR A 496 9.33 18.02 -15.09
N LYS A 497 8.94 17.00 -14.32
CA LYS A 497 7.65 16.31 -14.50
C LYS A 497 6.45 17.22 -14.26
N LEU A 498 6.56 18.13 -13.29
CA LEU A 498 5.54 19.13 -12.99
C LEU A 498 5.35 20.10 -14.17
N LEU A 499 6.43 20.57 -14.79
CA LEU A 499 6.38 21.44 -15.96
C LEU A 499 5.82 20.71 -17.19
N ILE A 500 6.07 19.41 -17.36
CA ILE A 500 5.42 18.60 -18.40
C ILE A 500 3.90 18.62 -18.21
N VAL A 501 3.42 18.39 -16.98
CA VAL A 501 1.98 18.43 -16.65
C VAL A 501 1.38 19.82 -16.93
N GLN A 502 2.07 20.91 -16.55
CA GLN A 502 1.61 22.27 -16.85
C GLN A 502 1.59 22.56 -18.36
N ASN A 503 2.64 22.19 -19.10
CA ASN A 503 2.69 22.37 -20.55
C ASN A 503 1.62 21.55 -21.27
N PHE A 504 1.20 20.41 -20.72
CA PHE A 504 0.10 19.64 -21.27
C PHE A 504 -1.23 20.41 -21.22
N PHE A 505 -1.49 21.15 -20.13
CA PHE A 505 -2.64 22.06 -20.05
C PHE A 505 -2.55 23.19 -21.08
N ILE A 506 -1.37 23.76 -21.23
CA ILE A 506 -1.13 24.86 -22.18
C ILE A 506 -1.30 24.42 -23.63
N THR A 507 -0.89 23.22 -23.99
CA THR A 507 -0.86 22.76 -25.39
C THR A 507 -2.10 21.97 -25.82
N HIS A 508 -2.75 21.27 -24.87
CA HIS A 508 -3.86 20.36 -25.15
C HIS A 508 -5.10 20.63 -24.31
N GLY A 509 -5.13 21.73 -23.55
CA GLY A 509 -6.28 22.12 -22.71
C GLY A 509 -7.58 22.28 -23.49
N ASP A 510 -7.50 22.64 -24.77
CA ASP A 510 -8.65 22.72 -25.68
C ASP A 510 -9.44 21.41 -25.80
N LYS A 511 -8.81 20.26 -25.51
CA LYS A 511 -9.45 18.93 -25.61
C LYS A 511 -10.27 18.52 -24.39
N PHE A 512 -9.88 18.97 -23.20
CA PHE A 512 -10.42 18.42 -21.95
C PHE A 512 -10.86 19.48 -20.94
N LEU A 513 -10.62 20.77 -21.19
CA LEU A 513 -11.24 21.83 -20.40
C LEU A 513 -12.73 21.98 -20.77
N PRO A 514 -13.59 22.41 -19.83
CA PRO A 514 -15.04 22.45 -20.06
C PRO A 514 -15.50 23.34 -21.21
N ASN A 515 -14.85 24.49 -21.41
CA ASN A 515 -15.22 25.49 -22.41
C ASN A 515 -14.02 26.38 -22.78
N SER A 516 -14.18 27.21 -23.82
CA SER A 516 -13.16 28.17 -24.27
C SER A 516 -12.79 29.19 -23.19
N GLU A 517 -13.75 29.62 -22.38
CA GLU A 517 -13.53 30.54 -21.26
C GLU A 517 -12.59 29.94 -20.19
N SER A 518 -12.72 28.65 -19.90
CA SER A 518 -11.79 27.93 -19.01
C SER A 518 -10.37 27.94 -19.56
N TYR A 519 -10.21 27.84 -20.88
CA TYR A 519 -8.90 27.92 -21.53
C TYR A 519 -8.32 29.34 -21.48
N SER A 520 -9.13 30.38 -21.68
CA SER A 520 -8.71 31.77 -21.45
C SER A 520 -8.30 32.01 -19.99
N PHE A 521 -9.06 31.46 -19.03
CA PHE A 521 -8.75 31.57 -17.60
C PHE A 521 -7.44 30.87 -17.22
N LEU A 522 -7.10 29.75 -17.87
CA LEU A 522 -5.80 29.10 -17.70
C LEU A 522 -4.65 30.05 -18.05
N TYR A 523 -4.76 30.75 -19.18
CA TYR A 523 -3.75 31.72 -19.63
C TYR A 523 -3.69 32.94 -18.72
N TYR A 524 -4.85 33.41 -18.24
CA TYR A 524 -4.93 34.45 -17.23
C TYR A 524 -4.15 34.06 -15.96
N GLU A 525 -4.33 32.85 -15.44
CA GLU A 525 -3.61 32.37 -14.26
C GLU A 525 -2.09 32.29 -14.51
N ILE A 526 -1.64 31.92 -15.71
CA ILE A 526 -0.20 31.90 -16.06
C ILE A 526 0.40 33.32 -16.05
N VAL A 527 -0.33 34.31 -16.60
CA VAL A 527 0.07 35.72 -16.57
C VAL A 527 0.06 36.25 -15.14
N ARG A 528 -1.00 35.98 -14.37
CA ARG A 528 -1.16 36.43 -12.99
C ARG A 528 -0.01 35.97 -12.09
N GLN A 529 0.54 34.80 -12.34
CA GLN A 529 1.62 34.20 -11.55
C GLN A 529 3.04 34.52 -12.10
N LYS A 530 3.18 35.56 -12.93
CA LYS A 530 4.44 35.98 -13.59
C LYS A 530 5.64 36.02 -12.64
N ASP A 531 5.48 36.59 -11.44
CA ASP A 531 6.57 36.74 -10.48
C ASP A 531 7.24 35.40 -10.07
N ILE A 532 6.46 34.31 -10.01
CA ILE A 532 6.98 32.98 -9.65
C ILE A 532 7.90 32.47 -10.76
N TYR A 533 7.47 32.62 -12.01
CA TYR A 533 8.18 32.13 -13.18
C TYR A 533 9.39 32.99 -13.54
N VAL A 534 9.32 34.31 -13.34
CA VAL A 534 10.48 35.21 -13.47
C VAL A 534 11.58 34.85 -12.45
N LYS A 535 11.20 34.61 -11.19
CA LYS A 535 12.15 34.15 -10.15
C LYS A 535 12.78 32.81 -10.51
N LEU A 536 11.99 31.89 -11.04
CA LEU A 536 12.48 30.60 -11.51
C LEU A 536 13.50 30.76 -12.64
N MET A 537 13.18 31.53 -13.67
CA MET A 537 14.10 31.76 -14.80
C MET A 537 15.42 32.37 -14.34
N ALA A 538 15.39 33.34 -13.43
CA ALA A 538 16.61 33.91 -12.85
C ALA A 538 17.50 32.86 -12.16
N ILE A 539 16.89 31.89 -11.46
CA ILE A 539 17.62 30.78 -10.84
C ILE A 539 18.21 29.84 -11.88
N VAL A 540 17.43 29.50 -12.92
CA VAL A 540 17.87 28.62 -14.00
C VAL A 540 19.07 29.25 -14.72
N GLU A 541 18.98 30.52 -15.10
CA GLU A 541 20.04 31.27 -15.77
C GLU A 541 21.32 31.33 -14.92
N ASP A 542 21.21 31.65 -13.63
CA ASP A 542 22.35 31.66 -12.69
C ASP A 542 23.07 30.30 -12.64
N ARG A 543 22.32 29.20 -12.55
CA ARG A 543 22.89 27.84 -12.53
C ARG A 543 23.53 27.45 -13.87
N LEU A 544 22.98 27.92 -14.99
CA LEU A 544 23.48 27.63 -16.34
C LEU A 544 24.75 28.40 -16.71
N GLN A 545 25.06 29.52 -16.04
CA GLN A 545 26.31 30.28 -16.22
C GLN A 545 27.55 29.42 -15.91
N ASN A 546 27.44 28.45 -15.00
CA ASN A 546 28.52 27.52 -14.70
C ASN A 546 28.47 26.29 -15.62
N GLU A 547 29.28 26.30 -16.69
CA GLU A 547 29.36 25.20 -17.66
C GLU A 547 29.70 23.83 -17.05
N LYS A 548 30.41 23.82 -15.90
CA LYS A 548 30.82 22.59 -15.20
C LYS A 548 29.86 22.18 -14.08
N TYR A 549 28.69 22.80 -13.99
CA TYR A 549 27.74 22.47 -12.95
C TYR A 549 27.21 21.04 -13.14
N SER A 550 27.26 20.24 -12.08
CA SER A 550 26.92 18.82 -12.05
C SER A 550 25.50 18.54 -12.54
N LEU A 551 24.56 19.46 -12.27
CA LEU A 551 23.15 19.34 -12.62
C LEU A 551 22.74 20.15 -13.85
N ARG A 552 23.70 20.68 -14.62
CA ARG A 552 23.42 21.58 -15.76
C ARG A 552 22.39 21.02 -16.75
N GLU A 553 22.43 19.71 -17.01
CA GLU A 553 21.47 19.04 -17.91
C GLU A 553 20.01 19.17 -17.43
N TRP A 554 19.78 19.09 -16.11
CA TRP A 554 18.44 19.29 -15.56
C TRP A 554 17.93 20.71 -15.77
N PHE A 555 18.79 21.70 -15.58
CA PHE A 555 18.42 23.10 -15.76
C PHE A 555 18.13 23.45 -17.22
N LEU A 556 18.86 22.87 -18.18
CA LEU A 556 18.53 23.00 -19.61
C LEU A 556 17.16 22.41 -19.96
N LYS A 557 16.81 21.26 -19.39
CA LYS A 557 15.48 20.65 -19.57
C LYS A 557 14.37 21.52 -18.99
N ILE A 558 14.62 22.16 -17.86
CA ILE A 558 13.69 23.10 -17.22
C ILE A 558 13.53 24.36 -18.07
N GLU A 559 14.65 24.94 -18.54
CA GLU A 559 14.67 26.11 -19.44
C GLU A 559 13.81 25.85 -20.68
N MET A 560 14.03 24.72 -21.36
CA MET A 560 13.25 24.34 -22.54
C MET A 560 11.75 24.24 -22.26
N LEU A 561 11.34 23.66 -21.13
CA LEU A 561 9.91 23.56 -20.77
C LEU A 561 9.30 24.89 -20.30
N MET A 562 10.12 25.92 -20.06
CA MET A 562 9.67 27.26 -19.71
C MET A 562 9.33 28.12 -20.93
N ASP A 563 9.76 27.74 -22.14
CA ASP A 563 9.58 28.51 -23.37
C ASP A 563 8.12 28.94 -23.61
N ASN A 564 7.17 28.01 -23.52
CA ASN A 564 5.74 28.31 -23.70
C ASN A 564 5.20 29.27 -22.65
N ILE A 565 5.60 29.08 -21.38
CA ILE A 565 5.16 29.93 -20.27
C ILE A 565 5.70 31.36 -20.45
N ASN A 566 6.98 31.49 -20.79
CA ASN A 566 7.63 32.77 -21.06
C ASN A 566 7.02 33.47 -22.28
N LEU A 567 6.73 32.73 -23.35
CA LEU A 567 6.07 33.24 -24.55
C LEU A 567 4.71 33.85 -24.20
N ILE A 568 3.89 33.12 -23.45
CA ILE A 568 2.57 33.59 -23.01
C ILE A 568 2.70 34.85 -22.17
N GLN A 569 3.58 34.85 -21.17
CA GLN A 569 3.77 36.01 -20.29
C GLN A 569 4.24 37.24 -21.04
N ASN A 570 5.23 37.11 -21.93
CA ASN A 570 5.76 38.23 -22.71
C ASN A 570 4.73 38.76 -23.71
N TYR A 571 4.03 37.87 -24.43
CA TYR A 571 3.01 38.26 -25.40
C TYR A 571 1.89 39.09 -24.75
N PHE A 572 1.38 38.62 -23.61
CA PHE A 572 0.29 39.33 -22.94
C PHE A 572 0.75 40.55 -22.15
N THR A 573 1.94 40.54 -21.54
CA THR A 573 2.49 41.74 -20.89
C THR A 573 2.57 42.89 -21.89
N ASN A 574 3.13 42.65 -23.09
CA ASN A 574 3.25 43.68 -24.11
C ASN A 574 1.88 44.21 -24.54
N LYS A 575 0.87 43.33 -24.70
CA LYS A 575 -0.49 43.76 -25.03
C LYS A 575 -1.16 44.59 -23.92
N PHE A 576 -0.96 44.26 -22.65
CA PHE A 576 -1.50 45.06 -21.55
C PHE A 576 -0.85 46.45 -21.48
N GLU A 577 0.46 46.54 -21.76
CA GLU A 577 1.17 47.82 -21.83
C GLU A 577 0.66 48.71 -22.99
N GLU A 578 0.19 48.11 -24.09
CA GLU A 578 -0.40 48.83 -25.23
C GLU A 578 -1.81 49.40 -24.94
N GLU A 579 -2.59 48.79 -24.02
CA GLU A 579 -3.98 49.19 -23.70
C GLU A 579 -4.13 50.13 -22.50
N GLY A 580 -3.12 50.26 -21.62
CA GLY A 580 -3.07 51.23 -20.51
C GLY A 580 -3.45 50.70 -19.11
N ASP A 581 -3.24 51.52 -18.07
CA ASP A 581 -3.09 51.11 -16.65
C ASP A 581 -4.32 50.53 -15.92
N TYR A 582 -5.53 50.56 -16.49
CA TYR A 582 -6.75 50.13 -15.77
C TYR A 582 -7.53 49.04 -16.52
N VAL A 583 -7.13 47.80 -16.32
CA VAL A 583 -7.82 46.63 -16.87
C VAL A 583 -8.51 45.87 -15.73
N TYR A 584 -9.85 45.87 -15.72
CA TYR A 584 -10.63 44.97 -14.86
C TYR A 584 -10.42 43.50 -15.27
N GLU A 585 -10.60 42.54 -14.35
CA GLU A 585 -10.38 41.10 -14.63
C GLU A 585 -11.14 40.62 -15.89
N ASP A 586 -12.38 41.05 -16.07
CA ASP A 586 -13.20 40.73 -17.24
C ASP A 586 -12.62 41.30 -18.54
N ALA A 587 -12.03 42.51 -18.50
CA ALA A 587 -11.39 43.12 -19.66
C ALA A 587 -10.09 42.39 -20.01
N VAL A 588 -9.31 41.93 -19.02
CA VAL A 588 -8.14 41.09 -19.22
C VAL A 588 -8.53 39.76 -19.89
N LEU A 589 -9.58 39.09 -19.39
CA LEU A 589 -10.04 37.81 -19.93
C LEU A 589 -10.56 37.93 -21.35
N ASN A 590 -11.29 39.01 -21.68
CA ASN A 590 -11.73 39.28 -23.05
C ASN A 590 -10.53 39.52 -23.99
N MET A 591 -9.55 40.34 -23.56
CA MET A 591 -8.34 40.60 -24.33
C MET A 591 -7.55 39.31 -24.60
N ILE A 592 -7.44 38.43 -23.59
CA ILE A 592 -6.82 37.10 -23.74
C ILE A 592 -7.58 36.30 -24.79
N THR A 593 -8.91 36.18 -24.63
CA THR A 593 -9.77 35.39 -25.51
C THR A 593 -9.63 35.79 -26.98
N ASP A 594 -9.65 37.09 -27.27
CA ASP A 594 -9.54 37.63 -28.63
C ASP A 594 -8.14 37.45 -29.24
N SER A 595 -7.14 37.22 -28.40
CA SER A 595 -5.72 37.21 -28.79
C SER A 595 -5.09 35.81 -28.83
N LEU A 596 -5.82 34.76 -28.41
CA LEU A 596 -5.30 33.39 -28.33
C LEU A 596 -4.80 32.85 -29.69
N SER A 597 -5.43 33.23 -30.80
CA SER A 597 -5.04 32.78 -32.15
C SER A 597 -3.74 33.40 -32.67
N GLY A 598 -3.20 34.42 -31.99
CA GLY A 598 -1.99 35.13 -32.40
C GLY A 598 -0.67 34.48 -31.95
N MET A 599 -0.73 33.39 -31.16
CA MET A 599 0.45 32.72 -30.61
C MET A 599 0.66 31.34 -31.24
N THR A 600 1.92 31.01 -31.53
CA THR A 600 2.32 29.65 -31.91
C THR A 600 3.11 29.04 -30.77
N LEU A 601 2.54 28.03 -30.11
CA LEU A 601 3.20 27.31 -29.01
C LEU A 601 4.21 26.27 -29.54
N GLY A 602 5.26 26.04 -28.76
CA GLY A 602 6.19 24.93 -28.97
C GLY A 602 5.57 23.59 -28.56
N LEU A 603 5.75 22.58 -29.41
CA LEU A 603 5.40 21.20 -29.10
C LEU A 603 6.63 20.48 -28.55
N HIS A 604 6.59 20.11 -27.27
CA HIS A 604 7.64 19.34 -26.63
C HIS A 604 7.37 17.84 -26.79
N ALA A 605 8.38 17.06 -27.20
CA ALA A 605 8.25 15.62 -27.40
C ALA A 605 7.89 14.88 -26.10
N GLU A 606 8.34 15.44 -24.97
CA GLU A 606 8.06 14.99 -23.61
C GLU A 606 6.57 14.92 -23.28
N LEU A 607 5.72 15.65 -24.00
CA LEU A 607 4.28 15.65 -23.78
C LEU A 607 3.62 14.37 -24.28
N GLU A 608 4.25 13.66 -25.23
CA GLU A 608 3.65 12.51 -25.91
C GLU A 608 3.87 11.17 -25.19
N ILE A 609 4.94 11.06 -24.40
CA ILE A 609 5.35 9.80 -23.76
C ILE A 609 5.58 10.02 -22.27
N ALA A 610 4.77 9.37 -21.44
CA ALA A 610 5.04 9.29 -20.01
C ALA A 610 6.32 8.47 -19.77
N GLN A 611 7.26 9.04 -19.01
CA GLN A 611 8.52 8.37 -18.74
C GLN A 611 8.28 7.12 -17.89
N PRO A 612 8.92 5.97 -18.22
CA PRO A 612 8.83 4.80 -17.38
C PRO A 612 9.36 5.14 -15.99
N LEU A 613 8.66 4.69 -14.94
CA LEU A 613 9.15 4.85 -13.59
C LEU A 613 10.49 4.11 -13.44
N PRO A 614 11.50 4.68 -12.74
CA PRO A 614 12.71 3.95 -12.42
C PRO A 614 12.36 2.67 -11.67
N SER A 615 13.15 1.60 -11.88
CA SER A 615 12.98 0.34 -11.15
C SER A 615 13.06 0.63 -9.66
N PHE A 616 11.93 0.49 -8.97
CA PHE A 616 11.91 0.72 -7.53
C PHE A 616 12.63 -0.42 -6.82
N GLU A 617 13.52 -0.07 -5.89
CA GLU A 617 14.19 -1.07 -5.07
C GLU A 617 13.17 -1.89 -4.29
N ASN A 618 13.27 -3.22 -4.40
CA ASN A 618 12.46 -4.19 -3.64
C ASN A 618 12.71 -4.13 -2.12
N ASN A 619 13.53 -3.20 -1.65
CA ASN A 619 13.91 -3.02 -0.25
C ASN A 619 12.80 -2.29 0.53
N PHE A 620 11.57 -2.78 0.44
CA PHE A 620 10.55 -2.45 1.42
C PHE A 620 10.25 -3.66 2.30
N ILE A 621 11.21 -3.87 3.22
CA ILE A 621 11.12 -4.36 4.60
C ILE A 621 9.84 -5.17 4.91
N LEU A 622 9.95 -6.47 4.75
CA LEU A 622 9.21 -7.49 5.52
C LEU A 622 9.91 -7.74 6.86
N GLU A 623 10.40 -6.70 7.54
CA GLU A 623 10.71 -6.88 8.97
C GLU A 623 9.38 -7.00 9.70
N LYS A 624 9.27 -8.07 10.49
CA LYS A 624 8.25 -8.32 11.50
C LYS A 624 7.45 -7.06 11.86
N LEU A 625 6.16 -7.05 11.49
CA LEU A 625 5.22 -6.00 11.88
C LEU A 625 5.11 -5.83 13.40
#